data_AF-A0A4U6BHV1-F1
#
_entry.id   AF-A0A4U6BHV1-F1
#
_cell.length_a   1.000
_cell.length_b   1.000
_cell.length_c   1.000
_cell.angle_alpha   90.00
_cell.angle_beta   90.00
_cell.angle_gamma   90.00
#
_symmetry.space_group_name_H-M   'P 1'
#
loop_
_entity.id
_entity.type
_entity.pdbx_description
1 polymer ?
#
loop_
_entity_poly.entity_id
_entity_poly.type
_entity_poly.pdbx_seq_one_letter_code
_entity_poly.pdbx_strand_id
1 'polypeptide(L)'
;MVKTNARASSEKKRKSEDLADAADLPTSPLARLRLLVALDALLVEGSVSQAAARLDLGAPAMSRLLSQIRAIYDDPIVIRTGKGMLPTPLAEKLRQRLRALSAEAEALIDPSNIRAEPEQGAGFGPEEARRPILQAPPLAMRPTVLLEGQPLPEDFARRLAAIDENAEPKHRLARHIATIGAGAGRSRPLTTDEAEDAFRIILEGEADPTQIGALLVAMHYRGITADELAGLVASSRRHAGALPLGSGAVDLDWPAYLSPRMSSPPWFLLAARLVAQAGHRVLLHGFGHGMGQVSTALGLAGIPQCLSMEEARETLRSQTIAFLPLSAIDPQLQALVGLYSLFEMRSPLNLLVHLINPLGAPASLLGVATASSRHLHRDAAAMLGWPRLMAVTTNRDVAQATPFRAMRLACLTGNEPRDVVVPAIQESRVRSGSRTGFSSLEYWHGVWTGAVRDERATATIVATAALGFMAIDGSELPYEEAHGRASKAWTGRTMKAG
;
A
#
# COMPACT_ATOMS: atom_id res chain seq x y z
N MET A 1 -63.02 -0.43 20.00
CA MET A 1 -62.27 0.41 19.05
C MET A 1 -61.59 1.52 19.83
N VAL A 2 -60.27 1.66 19.74
CA VAL A 2 -59.40 2.84 20.06
C VAL A 2 -58.05 2.28 20.51
N LYS A 3 -57.14 1.99 19.56
CA LYS A 3 -55.69 1.81 19.82
C LYS A 3 -54.79 1.90 18.57
N THR A 4 -55.32 2.38 17.44
CA THR A 4 -54.58 2.42 16.15
C THR A 4 -54.02 3.80 15.77
N ASN A 5 -54.28 4.87 16.53
CA ASN A 5 -53.94 6.24 16.11
C ASN A 5 -52.62 6.82 16.68
N ALA A 6 -51.95 6.14 17.61
CA ALA A 6 -50.75 6.69 18.27
C ALA A 6 -49.43 6.42 17.51
N ARG A 7 -49.30 5.30 16.79
CA ARG A 7 -48.07 4.94 16.04
C ARG A 7 -47.88 5.78 14.76
N ALA A 8 -48.95 6.02 14.02
CA ALA A 8 -48.91 6.84 12.81
C ALA A 8 -48.58 8.32 13.10
N SER A 9 -48.92 8.82 14.28
CA SER A 9 -48.60 10.19 14.72
C SER A 9 -47.12 10.33 15.14
N SER A 10 -46.53 9.30 15.75
CA SER A 10 -45.11 9.23 16.10
C SER A 10 -44.18 9.12 14.87
N GLU A 11 -44.58 8.40 13.83
CA GLU A 11 -43.83 8.30 12.57
C GLU A 11 -43.95 9.56 11.73
N LYS A 12 -45.13 10.20 11.67
CA LYS A 12 -45.28 11.51 11.02
C LYS A 12 -44.47 12.61 11.72
N LYS A 13 -44.39 12.57 13.06
CA LYS A 13 -43.65 13.57 13.84
C LYS A 13 -42.12 13.43 13.71
N ARG A 14 -41.59 12.20 13.66
CA ARG A 14 -40.17 11.95 13.33
C ARG A 14 -39.83 12.33 11.90
N LYS A 15 -40.69 12.00 10.94
CA LYS A 15 -40.50 12.38 9.53
C LYS A 15 -40.58 13.91 9.34
N SER A 16 -41.38 14.62 10.13
CA SER A 16 -41.45 16.09 10.10
C SER A 16 -40.29 16.79 10.83
N GLU A 17 -39.71 16.17 11.87
CA GLU A 17 -38.48 16.67 12.54
C GLU A 17 -37.23 16.46 11.67
N ASP A 18 -37.11 15.31 10.98
CA ASP A 18 -36.03 15.05 10.02
C ASP A 18 -36.10 15.95 8.77
N LEU A 19 -37.29 16.40 8.37
CA LEU A 19 -37.49 17.35 7.26
C LEU A 19 -37.24 18.82 7.66
N ALA A 20 -37.29 19.16 8.95
CA ALA A 20 -37.07 20.53 9.43
C ALA A 20 -35.57 20.91 9.45
N ASP A 21 -34.67 19.92 9.62
CA ASP A 21 -33.21 20.11 9.58
C ASP A 21 -32.64 20.16 8.14
N ALA A 22 -33.48 19.88 7.12
CA ALA A 22 -33.12 19.94 5.70
C ALA A 22 -33.09 21.38 5.13
N ALA A 23 -33.48 22.38 5.92
CA ALA A 23 -33.63 23.78 5.48
C ALA A 23 -32.31 24.59 5.45
N ASP A 24 -31.20 24.06 5.99
CA ASP A 24 -29.90 24.75 6.03
C ASP A 24 -28.83 24.00 5.23
N LEU A 25 -29.13 23.75 3.96
CA LEU A 25 -28.17 23.21 3.01
C LEU A 25 -27.09 24.27 2.74
N PRO A 26 -25.81 23.98 3.02
CA PRO A 26 -24.76 24.99 2.87
C PRO A 26 -24.66 25.46 1.42
N THR A 27 -24.80 26.77 1.23
CA THR A 27 -24.69 27.42 -0.09
C THR A 27 -23.24 27.77 -0.43
N SER A 28 -22.37 27.94 0.56
CA SER A 28 -20.97 28.30 0.32
C SER A 28 -20.15 27.11 -0.22
N PRO A 29 -19.24 27.35 -1.18
CA PRO A 29 -18.37 26.30 -1.72
C PRO A 29 -17.53 25.59 -0.65
N LEU A 30 -17.03 26.34 0.34
CA LEU A 30 -16.25 25.79 1.46
C LEU A 30 -17.07 24.86 2.35
N ALA A 31 -18.32 25.21 2.63
CA ALA A 31 -19.18 24.36 3.45
C ALA A 31 -19.64 23.10 2.70
N ARG A 32 -19.81 23.16 1.37
CA ARG A 32 -20.06 21.98 0.54
C ARG A 32 -18.85 21.04 0.47
N LEU A 33 -17.63 21.59 0.36
CA LEU A 33 -16.39 20.81 0.44
C LEU A 33 -16.26 20.11 1.80
N ARG A 34 -16.60 20.79 2.89
CA ARG A 34 -16.59 20.20 4.24
C ARG A 34 -17.53 18.99 4.35
N LEU A 35 -18.68 19.00 3.68
CA LEU A 35 -19.59 17.84 3.64
C LEU A 35 -18.98 16.65 2.89
N LEU A 36 -18.26 16.90 1.79
CA LEU A 36 -17.58 15.83 1.04
C LEU A 36 -16.44 15.21 1.86
N VAL A 37 -15.65 16.03 2.56
CA VAL A 37 -14.58 15.55 3.46
C VAL A 37 -15.16 14.76 4.64
N ALA A 38 -16.27 15.22 5.22
CA ALA A 38 -16.98 14.50 6.28
C ALA A 38 -17.55 13.16 5.80
N LEU A 39 -18.08 13.13 4.57
CA LEU A 39 -18.56 11.90 3.95
C LEU A 39 -17.42 10.89 3.75
N ASP A 40 -16.27 11.31 3.24
CA ASP A 40 -15.09 10.44 3.09
C ASP A 40 -14.66 9.85 4.45
N ALA A 41 -14.57 10.67 5.50
CA ALA A 41 -14.25 10.20 6.84
C ALA A 41 -15.27 9.17 7.38
N LEU A 42 -16.57 9.40 7.19
CA LEU A 42 -17.62 8.47 7.60
C LEU A 42 -17.54 7.13 6.86
N LEU A 43 -17.19 7.15 5.58
CA LEU A 43 -17.05 5.94 4.76
C LEU A 43 -15.76 5.17 5.05
N VAL A 44 -14.69 5.84 5.50
CA VAL A 44 -13.46 5.15 5.89
C VAL A 44 -13.58 4.54 7.28
N GLU A 45 -14.13 5.28 8.26
CA GLU A 45 -14.12 4.85 9.66
C GLU A 45 -15.30 3.92 10.03
N GLY A 46 -16.38 3.91 9.24
CA GLY A 46 -17.57 3.08 9.56
C GLY A 46 -18.22 3.43 10.91
N SER A 47 -17.94 4.62 11.44
CA SER A 47 -18.38 5.08 12.75
C SER A 47 -18.43 6.61 12.81
N VAL A 48 -19.55 7.16 13.30
CA VAL A 48 -19.75 8.61 13.47
C VAL A 48 -18.76 9.18 14.48
N SER A 49 -18.47 8.46 15.57
CA SER A 49 -17.56 8.95 16.62
C SER A 49 -16.10 8.96 16.15
N GLN A 50 -15.66 7.92 15.42
CA GLN A 50 -14.29 7.86 14.90
C GLN A 50 -14.08 8.84 13.74
N ALA A 51 -15.07 8.98 12.85
CA ALA A 51 -15.04 9.99 11.80
C ALA A 51 -14.98 11.42 12.37
N ALA A 52 -15.70 11.68 13.47
CA ALA A 52 -15.64 12.96 14.17
C ALA A 52 -14.24 13.23 14.74
N ALA A 53 -13.65 12.24 15.44
CA ALA A 53 -12.31 12.34 15.99
C ALA A 53 -11.24 12.59 14.91
N ARG A 54 -11.38 11.95 13.74
CA ARG A 54 -10.45 12.13 12.61
C ARG A 54 -10.43 13.55 12.04
N LEU A 55 -11.55 14.26 12.12
CA LEU A 55 -11.69 15.62 11.58
C LEU A 55 -11.66 16.71 12.67
N ASP A 56 -11.23 16.37 13.89
CA ASP A 56 -11.24 17.26 15.06
C ASP A 56 -12.63 17.89 15.32
N LEU A 57 -13.69 17.11 15.08
CA LEU A 57 -15.09 17.50 15.30
C LEU A 57 -15.70 16.75 16.49
N GLY A 58 -16.70 17.37 17.13
CA GLY A 58 -17.56 16.66 18.08
C GLY A 58 -18.54 15.72 17.37
N ALA A 59 -18.88 14.58 18.00
CA ALA A 59 -19.88 13.65 17.48
C ALA A 59 -21.25 14.28 17.12
N PRO A 60 -21.77 15.29 17.86
CA PRO A 60 -22.98 16.01 17.46
C PRO A 60 -22.81 16.79 16.14
N ALA A 61 -21.64 17.37 15.91
CA ALA A 61 -21.34 18.09 14.67
C ALA A 61 -21.22 17.13 13.48
N MET A 62 -20.59 15.96 13.67
CA MET A 62 -20.52 14.92 12.65
C MET A 62 -21.90 14.35 12.30
N SER A 63 -22.77 14.16 13.31
CA SER A 63 -24.15 13.71 13.07
C SER A 63 -24.95 14.72 12.26
N ARG A 64 -24.79 16.02 12.49
CA ARG A 64 -25.42 17.08 11.69
C ARG A 64 -24.93 17.07 10.24
N LEU A 65 -23.62 16.95 10.03
CA LEU A 65 -23.05 16.82 8.68
C LEU A 65 -23.60 15.58 7.96
N LEU A 66 -23.70 14.44 8.64
CA LEU A 66 -24.33 13.23 8.08
C LEU A 66 -25.81 13.45 7.72
N SER A 67 -26.59 14.13 8.55
CA SER A 67 -27.98 14.48 8.22
C SER A 67 -28.07 15.36 6.98
N GLN A 68 -27.19 16.37 6.85
CA GLN A 68 -27.14 17.22 5.66
C GLN A 68 -26.74 16.42 4.41
N ILE A 69 -25.77 15.52 4.51
CA ILE A 69 -25.36 14.66 3.40
C ILE A 69 -26.54 13.75 2.98
N ARG A 70 -27.27 13.16 3.94
CA ARG A 70 -28.45 12.34 3.66
C ARG A 70 -29.52 13.11 2.91
N ALA A 71 -29.75 14.37 3.30
CA ALA A 71 -30.71 15.25 2.64
C ALA A 71 -30.27 15.61 1.21
N ILE A 72 -28.97 15.84 0.97
CA ILE A 72 -28.44 16.17 -0.37
C ILE A 72 -28.63 15.01 -1.35
N TYR A 73 -28.32 13.81 -0.90
CA TYR A 73 -28.30 12.62 -1.76
C TYR A 73 -29.60 11.83 -1.75
N ASP A 74 -30.57 12.24 -0.90
CA ASP A 74 -31.80 11.50 -0.62
C ASP A 74 -31.55 10.00 -0.36
N ASP A 75 -30.50 9.71 0.41
CA ASP A 75 -30.02 8.37 0.67
C ASP A 75 -29.54 8.26 2.12
N PRO A 76 -29.75 7.12 2.82
CA PRO A 76 -29.29 6.94 4.20
C PRO A 76 -27.77 7.03 4.38
N ILE A 77 -26.99 6.88 3.29
CA ILE A 77 -25.53 6.87 3.15
C ILE A 77 -24.84 5.74 3.91
N VAL A 78 -25.19 5.56 5.17
CA VAL A 78 -24.70 4.53 6.08
C VAL A 78 -25.88 4.00 6.90
N ILE A 79 -26.04 2.69 6.91
CA ILE A 79 -27.07 1.95 7.64
C ILE A 79 -26.45 1.20 8.82
N ARG A 80 -27.14 1.17 9.96
CA ARG A 80 -26.64 0.54 11.18
C ARG A 80 -26.94 -0.96 11.15
N THR A 81 -25.92 -1.79 11.29
CA THR A 81 -26.01 -3.25 11.36
C THR A 81 -25.40 -3.77 12.67
N GLY A 82 -25.61 -5.05 13.00
CA GLY A 82 -25.00 -5.68 14.18
C GLY A 82 -23.46 -5.67 14.19
N LYS A 83 -22.82 -5.41 13.03
CA LYS A 83 -21.36 -5.32 12.85
C LYS A 83 -20.83 -3.87 12.74
N GLY A 84 -21.68 -2.85 12.88
CA GLY A 84 -21.30 -1.43 12.72
C GLY A 84 -22.10 -0.69 11.64
N MET A 85 -21.64 0.49 11.22
CA MET A 85 -22.27 1.25 10.14
C MET A 85 -21.76 0.76 8.79
N LEU A 86 -22.67 0.33 7.92
CA LEU A 86 -22.36 -0.20 6.60
C LEU A 86 -22.84 0.81 5.53
N PRO A 87 -22.02 1.18 4.55
CA PRO A 87 -22.40 2.15 3.53
C PRO A 87 -23.48 1.61 2.59
N THR A 88 -24.35 2.49 2.08
CA THR A 88 -25.33 2.16 1.05
C THR A 88 -24.65 1.96 -0.31
N PRO A 89 -25.31 1.32 -1.29
CA PRO A 89 -24.78 1.21 -2.65
C PRO A 89 -24.48 2.57 -3.30
N LEU A 90 -25.23 3.63 -2.96
CA LEU A 90 -24.93 4.98 -3.44
C LEU A 90 -23.65 5.52 -2.79
N ALA A 91 -23.50 5.36 -1.48
CA ALA A 91 -22.31 5.79 -0.77
C ALA A 91 -21.05 5.06 -1.23
N GLU A 92 -21.15 3.77 -1.56
CA GLU A 92 -20.07 3.00 -2.19
C GLU A 92 -19.68 3.55 -3.57
N LYS A 93 -20.64 3.98 -4.40
CA LYS A 93 -20.34 4.64 -5.68
C LYS A 93 -19.61 5.97 -5.50
N LEU A 94 -19.95 6.73 -4.45
CA LEU A 94 -19.35 8.04 -4.20
C LEU A 94 -17.93 7.93 -3.62
N ARG A 95 -17.63 6.82 -2.93
CA ARG A 95 -16.37 6.58 -2.21
C ARG A 95 -15.12 6.85 -3.05
N GLN A 96 -15.12 6.48 -4.34
CA GLN A 96 -13.98 6.71 -5.24
C GLN A 96 -13.74 8.18 -5.54
N ARG A 97 -14.79 8.90 -5.93
CA ARG A 97 -14.71 10.31 -6.29
C ARG A 97 -14.32 11.16 -5.08
N LEU A 98 -14.80 10.76 -3.89
CA LEU A 98 -14.44 11.37 -2.62
C LEU A 98 -12.98 11.11 -2.27
N ARG A 99 -12.49 9.86 -2.38
CA ARG A 99 -11.09 9.52 -2.14
C ARG A 99 -10.13 10.25 -3.07
N ALA A 100 -10.47 10.33 -4.36
CA ALA A 100 -9.67 11.07 -5.35
C ALA A 100 -9.64 12.57 -5.03
N LEU A 101 -10.78 13.16 -4.67
CA LEU A 101 -10.88 14.56 -4.27
C LEU A 101 -10.06 14.85 -3.00
N SER A 102 -10.16 14.00 -1.98
CA SER A 102 -9.38 14.11 -0.74
C SER A 102 -7.88 13.98 -1.01
N ALA A 103 -7.47 12.99 -1.81
CA ALA A 103 -6.06 12.78 -2.16
C ALA A 103 -5.48 13.94 -2.97
N GLU A 104 -6.25 14.49 -3.93
CA GLU A 104 -5.84 15.65 -4.70
C GLU A 104 -5.74 16.92 -3.84
N ALA A 105 -6.71 17.13 -2.94
CA ALA A 105 -6.66 18.24 -1.99
C ALA A 105 -5.45 18.15 -1.06
N GLU A 106 -5.13 16.95 -0.55
CA GLU A 106 -3.90 16.70 0.23
C GLU A 106 -2.63 16.94 -0.61
N ALA A 107 -2.62 16.48 -1.86
CA ALA A 107 -1.47 16.62 -2.75
C ALA A 107 -1.15 18.09 -3.07
N LEU A 108 -2.19 18.92 -3.27
CA LEU A 108 -2.06 20.36 -3.52
C LEU A 108 -1.63 21.16 -2.30
N ILE A 109 -1.91 20.68 -1.09
CA ILE A 109 -1.50 21.33 0.15
C ILE A 109 -0.03 21.04 0.47
N ASP A 110 0.54 19.91 0.04
CA ASP A 110 1.96 19.61 0.23
C ASP A 110 2.84 20.38 -0.78
N PRO A 111 3.62 21.40 -0.35
CA PRO A 111 4.45 22.21 -1.26
C PRO A 111 5.56 21.41 -1.94
N SER A 112 5.87 20.20 -1.45
CA SER A 112 6.88 19.32 -2.05
C SER A 112 6.40 18.63 -3.32
N ASN A 113 5.09 18.49 -3.52
CA ASN A 113 4.52 17.91 -4.75
C ASN A 113 4.50 18.91 -5.91
N ILE A 114 4.34 20.20 -5.63
CA ILE A 114 4.28 21.27 -6.64
C ILE A 114 5.67 21.57 -7.25
N ARG A 115 6.75 21.27 -6.52
CA ARG A 115 8.15 21.56 -6.93
C ARG A 115 8.83 20.41 -7.69
N ALA A 116 8.14 19.30 -7.92
CA ALA A 116 8.69 18.20 -8.70
C ALA A 116 8.59 18.53 -10.19
N GLU A 117 9.65 19.09 -10.78
CA GLU A 117 9.75 19.17 -12.23
C GLU A 117 9.86 17.76 -12.83
N PRO A 118 9.25 17.48 -14.00
CA PRO A 118 9.48 16.23 -14.71
C PRO A 118 10.91 16.23 -15.25
N GLU A 119 11.87 15.73 -14.47
CA GLU A 119 13.26 15.64 -14.88
C GLU A 119 13.43 14.68 -16.06
N GLN A 120 13.92 15.23 -17.17
CA GLN A 120 14.28 14.53 -18.42
C GLN A 120 15.53 13.68 -18.18
N GLY A 121 15.44 12.39 -18.53
CA GLY A 121 16.40 11.36 -18.15
C GLY A 121 17.77 11.47 -18.82
N ALA A 122 18.83 11.41 -18.02
CA ALA A 122 20.16 11.03 -18.47
C ALA A 122 20.30 9.50 -18.32
N GLY A 123 20.49 8.80 -19.44
CA GLY A 123 20.69 7.35 -19.47
C GLY A 123 22.06 6.93 -18.96
N PHE A 124 22.12 5.77 -18.29
CA PHE A 124 23.37 5.10 -17.92
C PHE A 124 23.35 3.63 -18.38
N GLY A 125 24.49 3.18 -18.93
CA GLY A 125 24.67 1.90 -19.63
C GLY A 125 24.82 0.64 -18.76
N PRO A 126 24.92 -0.55 -19.38
CA PRO A 126 24.46 -1.82 -18.80
C PRO A 126 25.55 -2.80 -18.31
N GLU A 127 26.73 -2.35 -17.88
CA GLU A 127 27.79 -3.27 -17.44
C GLU A 127 28.04 -3.21 -15.92
N GLU A 128 28.18 -4.40 -15.32
CA GLU A 128 28.53 -4.72 -13.91
C GLU A 128 27.42 -5.00 -12.88
N ALA A 129 26.14 -5.06 -13.26
CA ALA A 129 25.11 -5.64 -12.40
C ALA A 129 24.96 -7.16 -12.69
N ARG A 130 25.19 -8.02 -11.70
CA ARG A 130 24.99 -9.47 -11.81
C ARG A 130 23.53 -9.75 -12.19
N ARG A 131 23.32 -10.21 -13.43
CA ARG A 131 21.98 -10.50 -13.96
C ARG A 131 21.35 -11.66 -13.17
N PRO A 132 20.06 -11.59 -12.78
CA PRO A 132 19.35 -12.77 -12.31
C PRO A 132 19.43 -13.85 -13.39
N ILE A 133 19.78 -15.07 -12.97
CA ILE A 133 19.98 -16.24 -13.84
C ILE A 133 18.68 -16.55 -14.62
N LEU A 134 17.54 -16.17 -14.06
CA LEU A 134 16.23 -16.20 -14.71
C LEU A 134 15.88 -14.80 -15.25
N GLN A 135 15.85 -14.68 -16.58
CA GLN A 135 15.13 -13.57 -17.22
C GLN A 135 13.63 -13.89 -17.18
N ALA A 136 12.81 -12.92 -16.79
CA ALA A 136 11.37 -13.09 -16.86
C ALA A 136 10.97 -13.39 -18.32
N PRO A 137 10.35 -14.55 -18.60
CA PRO A 137 9.86 -14.84 -19.94
C PRO A 137 8.80 -13.79 -20.32
N PRO A 138 8.59 -13.52 -21.64
CA PRO A 138 7.38 -12.81 -22.05
C PRO A 138 6.16 -13.56 -21.48
N LEU A 139 5.12 -12.83 -21.04
CA LEU A 139 3.90 -13.41 -20.46
C LEU A 139 3.56 -14.71 -21.18
N ALA A 140 3.44 -15.82 -20.44
CA ALA A 140 3.18 -17.12 -21.06
C ALA A 140 1.90 -17.02 -21.90
N MET A 141 2.00 -17.25 -23.21
CA MET A 141 0.89 -17.05 -24.16
C MET A 141 0.54 -18.37 -24.86
N ARG A 142 -0.76 -18.64 -25.02
CA ARG A 142 -1.27 -19.51 -26.08
C ARG A 142 -1.83 -18.65 -27.24
N PRO A 143 -1.58 -19.00 -28.52
CA PRO A 143 -2.19 -18.29 -29.64
C PRO A 143 -3.71 -18.49 -29.66
N THR A 144 -4.47 -17.42 -29.90
CA THR A 144 -5.94 -17.48 -30.03
C THR A 144 -6.36 -17.45 -31.49
N VAL A 145 -7.23 -18.39 -31.87
CA VAL A 145 -7.98 -18.36 -33.13
C VAL A 145 -9.28 -17.59 -32.89
N LEU A 146 -9.54 -16.55 -33.67
CA LEU A 146 -10.80 -15.82 -33.69
C LEU A 146 -11.75 -16.45 -34.73
N LEU A 147 -13.02 -16.67 -34.39
CA LEU A 147 -14.09 -17.04 -35.32
C LEU A 147 -15.07 -15.87 -35.50
N GLU A 148 -15.61 -15.73 -36.71
CA GLU A 148 -16.61 -14.72 -37.08
C GLU A 148 -17.99 -15.02 -36.44
N GLY A 149 -18.67 -13.98 -35.94
CA GLY A 149 -20.04 -14.06 -35.41
C GLY A 149 -20.21 -13.73 -33.91
N GLN A 150 -19.65 -12.61 -33.43
CA GLN A 150 -19.75 -12.24 -32.01
C GLN A 150 -21.19 -11.88 -31.57
N PRO A 151 -21.64 -12.34 -30.37
CA PRO A 151 -23.00 -12.14 -29.90
C PRO A 151 -23.27 -10.75 -29.28
N LEU A 152 -24.55 -10.41 -29.13
CA LEU A 152 -25.03 -9.12 -28.60
C LEU A 152 -24.76 -8.96 -27.08
N PRO A 153 -24.72 -7.73 -26.52
CA PRO A 153 -24.42 -7.47 -25.11
C PRO A 153 -25.35 -8.17 -24.08
N GLU A 154 -26.62 -8.38 -24.42
CA GLU A 154 -27.58 -9.09 -23.55
C GLU A 154 -27.33 -10.60 -23.49
N ASP A 155 -26.79 -11.17 -24.57
CA ASP A 155 -26.38 -12.58 -24.63
C ASP A 155 -25.08 -12.80 -23.84
N PHE A 156 -24.20 -11.81 -23.81
CA PHE A 156 -23.03 -11.79 -22.93
C PHE A 156 -23.44 -11.80 -21.45
N ALA A 157 -24.40 -10.97 -21.05
CA ALA A 157 -24.88 -10.91 -19.67
C ALA A 157 -25.52 -12.24 -19.20
N ARG A 158 -26.34 -12.87 -20.06
CA ARG A 158 -26.94 -14.20 -19.76
C ARG A 158 -25.90 -15.31 -19.71
N ARG A 159 -24.90 -15.31 -20.60
CA ARG A 159 -23.81 -16.29 -20.57
C ARG A 159 -22.95 -16.14 -19.31
N LEU A 160 -22.60 -14.91 -18.92
CA LEU A 160 -21.79 -14.66 -17.73
C LEU A 160 -22.43 -15.17 -16.44
N ALA A 161 -23.77 -15.04 -16.33
CA ALA A 161 -24.52 -15.54 -15.18
C ALA A 161 -24.54 -17.07 -15.07
N ALA A 162 -24.26 -17.79 -16.16
CA ALA A 162 -24.22 -19.25 -16.23
C ALA A 162 -22.80 -19.84 -16.10
N ILE A 163 -21.76 -19.02 -15.97
CA ILE A 163 -20.37 -19.47 -15.81
C ILE A 163 -20.20 -20.01 -14.39
N ASP A 164 -20.08 -21.33 -14.27
CA ASP A 164 -19.76 -22.06 -13.04
C ASP A 164 -18.27 -21.93 -12.65
N GLU A 165 -17.91 -22.27 -11.41
CA GLU A 165 -16.52 -22.32 -10.93
C GLU A 165 -15.64 -23.29 -11.75
N ASN A 166 -16.23 -24.28 -12.41
CA ASN A 166 -15.53 -25.24 -13.27
C ASN A 166 -15.37 -24.78 -14.74
N ALA A 167 -15.84 -23.58 -15.11
CA ALA A 167 -15.71 -23.08 -16.48
C ALA A 167 -14.25 -22.82 -16.88
N GLU A 168 -13.95 -22.70 -18.18
CA GLU A 168 -12.59 -22.40 -18.64
C GLU A 168 -12.04 -21.10 -18.03
N PRO A 169 -10.73 -21.03 -17.72
CA PRO A 169 -10.09 -19.88 -17.08
C PRO A 169 -10.42 -18.53 -17.72
N LYS A 170 -10.38 -18.45 -19.06
CA LYS A 170 -10.71 -17.24 -19.83
C LYS A 170 -12.13 -16.74 -19.54
N HIS A 171 -13.10 -17.66 -19.44
CA HIS A 171 -14.49 -17.34 -19.16
C HIS A 171 -14.69 -16.89 -17.71
N ARG A 172 -14.03 -17.54 -16.74
CA ARG A 172 -14.05 -17.12 -15.33
C ARG A 172 -13.47 -15.71 -15.16
N LEU A 173 -12.35 -15.41 -15.81
CA LEU A 173 -11.76 -14.07 -15.78
C LEU A 173 -12.67 -13.01 -16.42
N ALA A 174 -13.34 -13.32 -17.53
CA ALA A 174 -14.32 -12.43 -18.13
C ALA A 174 -15.48 -12.11 -17.18
N ARG A 175 -15.95 -13.10 -16.41
CA ARG A 175 -16.95 -12.91 -15.34
C ARG A 175 -16.45 -11.93 -14.28
N HIS A 176 -15.22 -12.11 -13.78
CA HIS A 176 -14.62 -11.21 -12.80
C HIS A 176 -14.49 -9.76 -13.32
N ILE A 177 -14.06 -9.59 -14.57
CA ILE A 177 -13.96 -8.27 -15.22
C ILE A 177 -15.34 -7.60 -15.31
N ALA A 178 -16.37 -8.33 -15.72
CA ALA A 178 -17.72 -7.76 -15.78
C ALA A 178 -18.27 -7.41 -14.40
N THR A 179 -17.99 -8.20 -13.37
CA THR A 179 -18.39 -7.91 -11.98
C THR A 179 -17.89 -6.54 -11.53
N ILE A 180 -16.65 -6.17 -11.88
CA ILE A 180 -16.08 -4.86 -11.51
C ILE A 180 -16.34 -3.77 -12.57
N GLY A 181 -16.64 -4.15 -13.82
CA GLY A 181 -16.66 -3.28 -15.00
C GLY A 181 -18.04 -3.02 -15.62
N ALA A 182 -19.14 -3.57 -15.09
CA ALA A 182 -20.50 -3.45 -15.66
C ALA A 182 -21.12 -2.03 -15.62
N GLY A 183 -20.37 -1.00 -15.20
CA GLY A 183 -20.81 0.39 -15.14
C GLY A 183 -21.38 0.82 -13.79
N ALA A 184 -21.53 2.12 -13.61
CA ALA A 184 -21.89 2.73 -12.32
C ALA A 184 -23.23 2.18 -11.78
N GLY A 185 -23.16 1.44 -10.66
CA GLY A 185 -24.32 0.82 -10.02
C GLY A 185 -24.74 -0.54 -10.50
N ARG A 186 -23.98 -1.14 -11.42
CA ARG A 186 -24.07 -2.55 -11.78
C ARG A 186 -22.78 -3.31 -11.46
N SER A 187 -21.72 -2.61 -11.07
CA SER A 187 -20.48 -3.20 -10.60
C SER A 187 -20.42 -3.29 -9.07
N ARG A 188 -19.65 -4.27 -8.58
CA ARG A 188 -19.21 -4.39 -7.18
C ARG A 188 -17.72 -4.80 -7.15
N PRO A 189 -17.00 -4.57 -6.04
CA PRO A 189 -15.69 -5.17 -5.84
C PRO A 189 -15.76 -6.70 -5.87
N LEU A 190 -14.65 -7.35 -6.23
CA LEU A 190 -14.50 -8.79 -6.08
C LEU A 190 -14.38 -9.14 -4.59
N THR A 191 -14.85 -10.33 -4.24
CA THR A 191 -14.53 -10.97 -2.96
C THR A 191 -13.07 -11.46 -2.97
N THR A 192 -12.53 -11.83 -1.80
CA THR A 192 -11.17 -12.39 -1.71
C THR A 192 -10.98 -13.60 -2.61
N ASP A 193 -11.91 -14.55 -2.62
CA ASP A 193 -11.80 -15.77 -3.44
C ASP A 193 -11.90 -15.47 -4.94
N GLU A 194 -12.79 -14.56 -5.35
CA GLU A 194 -12.91 -14.13 -6.75
C GLU A 194 -11.64 -13.40 -7.22
N ALA A 195 -11.06 -12.56 -6.35
CA ALA A 195 -9.83 -11.84 -6.63
C ALA A 195 -8.61 -12.79 -6.70
N GLU A 196 -8.57 -13.79 -5.83
CA GLU A 196 -7.56 -14.86 -5.85
C GLU A 196 -7.65 -15.67 -7.15
N ASP A 197 -8.84 -16.13 -7.55
CA ASP A 197 -9.06 -16.87 -8.80
C ASP A 197 -8.70 -16.02 -10.02
N ALA A 198 -9.19 -14.77 -10.08
CA ALA A 198 -8.87 -13.85 -11.17
C ALA A 198 -7.36 -13.67 -11.35
N PHE A 199 -6.63 -13.46 -10.24
CA PHE A 199 -5.20 -13.24 -10.31
C PHE A 199 -4.42 -14.53 -10.53
N ARG A 200 -4.89 -15.67 -10.04
CA ARG A 200 -4.31 -16.99 -10.31
C ARG A 200 -4.32 -17.30 -11.81
N ILE A 201 -5.45 -17.07 -12.50
CA ILE A 201 -5.56 -17.22 -13.96
C ILE A 201 -4.51 -16.38 -14.68
N ILE A 202 -4.27 -15.16 -14.21
CA ILE A 202 -3.25 -14.25 -14.77
C ILE A 202 -1.84 -14.77 -14.50
N LEU A 203 -1.55 -15.21 -13.27
CA LEU A 203 -0.24 -15.75 -12.87
C LEU A 203 0.06 -17.14 -13.45
N GLU A 204 -0.95 -17.91 -13.86
CA GLU A 204 -0.74 -19.20 -14.54
C GLU A 204 -0.58 -19.03 -16.06
N GLY A 205 -0.70 -17.80 -16.58
CA GLY A 205 -0.58 -17.50 -18.02
C GLY A 205 -1.81 -17.92 -18.83
N GLU A 206 -2.96 -18.06 -18.19
CA GLU A 206 -4.21 -18.51 -18.80
C GLU A 206 -5.12 -17.33 -19.24
N ALA A 207 -4.72 -16.11 -18.92
CA ALA A 207 -5.44 -14.88 -19.25
C ALA A 207 -5.09 -14.31 -20.62
N ASP A 208 -6.07 -13.71 -21.31
CA ASP A 208 -5.83 -12.88 -22.49
C ASP A 208 -5.21 -11.53 -22.09
N PRO A 209 -4.21 -10.98 -22.80
CA PRO A 209 -3.62 -9.68 -22.47
C PRO A 209 -4.64 -8.53 -22.37
N THR A 210 -5.70 -8.59 -23.18
CA THR A 210 -6.78 -7.60 -23.12
C THR A 210 -7.59 -7.75 -21.84
N GLN A 211 -7.78 -8.98 -21.34
CA GLN A 211 -8.40 -9.23 -20.05
C GLN A 211 -7.53 -8.75 -18.88
N ILE A 212 -6.20 -8.96 -18.96
CA ILE A 212 -5.26 -8.46 -17.93
C ILE A 212 -5.36 -6.93 -17.85
N GLY A 213 -5.24 -6.24 -19.00
CA GLY A 213 -5.36 -4.79 -19.07
C GLY A 213 -6.71 -4.29 -18.56
N ALA A 214 -7.80 -4.91 -19.01
CA ALA A 214 -9.16 -4.56 -18.59
C ALA A 214 -9.36 -4.70 -17.07
N LEU A 215 -8.90 -5.81 -16.48
CA LEU A 215 -8.99 -6.04 -15.05
C LEU A 215 -8.19 -5.00 -14.27
N LEU A 216 -6.91 -4.82 -14.59
CA LEU A 216 -6.02 -3.93 -13.86
C LEU A 216 -6.47 -2.46 -13.94
N VAL A 217 -6.88 -2.00 -15.12
CA VAL A 217 -7.38 -0.62 -15.31
C VAL A 217 -8.72 -0.44 -14.60
N ALA A 218 -9.64 -1.39 -14.69
CA ALA A 218 -10.92 -1.30 -13.98
C ALA A 218 -10.73 -1.28 -12.46
N MET A 219 -9.88 -2.16 -11.90
CA MET A 219 -9.55 -2.16 -10.48
C MET A 219 -8.85 -0.87 -10.05
N HIS A 220 -7.90 -0.36 -10.85
CA HIS A 220 -7.18 0.86 -10.53
C HIS A 220 -8.11 2.08 -10.53
N TYR A 221 -8.89 2.25 -11.60
CA TYR A 221 -9.84 3.35 -11.75
C TYR A 221 -10.90 3.31 -10.63
N ARG A 222 -11.38 2.11 -10.28
CA ARG A 222 -12.35 1.89 -9.19
C ARG A 222 -11.72 2.01 -7.79
N GLY A 223 -10.40 1.95 -7.66
CA GLY A 223 -9.72 1.79 -6.38
C GLY A 223 -9.92 0.39 -5.79
N ILE A 224 -8.82 -0.25 -5.42
CA ILE A 224 -8.82 -1.60 -4.86
C ILE A 224 -9.34 -1.61 -3.41
N THR A 225 -10.02 -2.70 -3.04
CA THR A 225 -10.48 -2.99 -1.67
C THR A 225 -9.52 -3.92 -0.92
N ALA A 226 -9.68 -4.04 0.41
CA ALA A 226 -8.84 -4.93 1.21
C ALA A 226 -9.05 -6.41 0.83
N ASP A 227 -10.30 -6.83 0.59
CA ASP A 227 -10.62 -8.19 0.12
C ASP A 227 -9.92 -8.54 -1.18
N GLU A 228 -9.97 -7.64 -2.15
CA GLU A 228 -9.30 -7.81 -3.44
C GLU A 228 -7.78 -7.87 -3.27
N LEU A 229 -7.20 -6.92 -2.52
CA LEU A 229 -5.75 -6.92 -2.28
C LEU A 229 -5.32 -8.22 -1.58
N ALA A 230 -6.08 -8.69 -0.59
CA ALA A 230 -5.82 -9.96 0.08
C ALA A 230 -5.86 -11.14 -0.89
N GLY A 231 -6.87 -11.23 -1.76
CA GLY A 231 -6.98 -12.31 -2.75
C GLY A 231 -5.84 -12.31 -3.77
N LEU A 232 -5.50 -11.13 -4.30
CA LEU A 232 -4.35 -10.97 -5.20
C LEU A 232 -3.04 -11.41 -4.50
N VAL A 233 -2.83 -10.98 -3.25
CA VAL A 233 -1.63 -11.34 -2.46
C VAL A 233 -1.58 -12.83 -2.15
N ALA A 234 -2.70 -13.46 -1.79
CA ALA A 234 -2.79 -14.90 -1.55
C ALA A 234 -2.36 -15.70 -2.78
N SER A 235 -2.87 -15.30 -3.95
CA SER A 235 -2.51 -15.88 -5.25
C SER A 235 -1.02 -15.69 -5.55
N SER A 236 -0.48 -14.47 -5.39
CA SER A 236 0.96 -14.20 -5.58
C SER A 236 1.86 -14.99 -4.65
N ARG A 237 1.53 -15.08 -3.36
CA ARG A 237 2.30 -15.86 -2.40
C ARG A 237 2.33 -17.33 -2.76
N ARG A 238 1.20 -17.88 -3.21
CA ARG A 238 1.12 -19.27 -3.69
C ARG A 238 1.97 -19.49 -4.93
N HIS A 239 1.83 -18.63 -5.94
CA HIS A 239 2.56 -18.76 -7.20
C HIS A 239 4.08 -18.61 -7.01
N ALA A 240 4.51 -17.65 -6.19
CA ALA A 240 5.92 -17.44 -5.85
C ALA A 240 6.53 -18.56 -4.97
N GLY A 241 5.71 -19.49 -4.45
CA GLY A 241 6.19 -20.48 -3.47
C GLY A 241 6.65 -19.83 -2.15
N ALA A 242 6.01 -18.73 -1.75
CA ALA A 242 6.35 -18.01 -0.52
C ALA A 242 6.22 -18.92 0.71
N LEU A 243 7.17 -18.81 1.64
CA LEU A 243 7.14 -19.60 2.87
C LEU A 243 5.96 -19.15 3.76
N PRO A 244 5.39 -20.08 4.56
CA PRO A 244 4.41 -19.72 5.59
C PRO A 244 4.93 -18.62 6.51
N LEU A 245 4.04 -17.74 6.95
CA LEU A 245 4.40 -16.66 7.89
C LEU A 245 4.89 -17.26 9.20
N GLY A 246 5.99 -16.74 9.74
CA GLY A 246 6.64 -17.29 10.92
C GLY A 246 7.46 -18.56 10.65
N SER A 247 7.88 -18.81 9.41
CA SER A 247 8.75 -19.96 9.06
C SER A 247 10.09 -19.99 9.79
N GLY A 248 10.47 -18.86 10.41
CA GLY A 248 11.72 -18.70 11.14
C GLY A 248 12.95 -18.55 10.25
N ALA A 249 12.79 -18.33 8.93
CA ALA A 249 13.90 -18.04 8.02
C ALA A 249 14.41 -16.59 8.13
N VAL A 250 13.50 -15.66 8.41
CA VAL A 250 13.72 -14.21 8.44
C VAL A 250 12.94 -13.63 9.62
N ASP A 251 13.48 -12.59 10.27
CA ASP A 251 12.84 -11.92 11.40
C ASP A 251 12.07 -10.67 10.94
N LEU A 252 12.60 -9.96 9.94
CA LEU A 252 11.99 -8.77 9.34
C LEU A 252 11.99 -8.81 7.81
N ASP A 253 10.81 -8.64 7.23
CA ASP A 253 10.60 -8.40 5.81
C ASP A 253 10.48 -6.90 5.53
N TRP A 254 11.26 -6.40 4.57
CA TRP A 254 11.39 -4.96 4.31
C TRP A 254 11.28 -4.67 2.81
N PRO A 255 10.07 -4.47 2.29
CA PRO A 255 9.85 -4.13 0.88
C PRO A 255 10.42 -2.76 0.49
N ALA A 256 11.04 -2.70 -0.69
CA ALA A 256 11.73 -1.54 -1.25
C ALA A 256 11.46 -1.41 -2.77
N TYR A 257 10.21 -1.18 -3.15
CA TYR A 257 9.76 -1.03 -4.55
C TYR A 257 9.92 0.39 -5.06
N LEU A 258 11.15 0.87 -5.02
CA LEU A 258 11.52 2.24 -5.33
C LEU A 258 11.37 2.59 -6.81
N SER A 259 10.97 3.85 -7.07
CA SER A 259 11.03 4.40 -8.42
C SER A 259 12.49 4.56 -8.89
N PRO A 260 12.82 4.25 -10.16
CA PRO A 260 14.13 4.48 -10.76
C PRO A 260 14.64 5.92 -10.68
N ARG A 261 13.74 6.90 -10.54
CA ARG A 261 14.05 8.33 -10.49
C ARG A 261 14.21 8.86 -9.06
N MET A 262 15.10 8.25 -8.27
CA MET A 262 15.38 8.71 -6.91
C MET A 262 16.48 9.77 -6.87
N SER A 263 16.20 10.95 -6.34
CA SER A 263 17.19 12.02 -6.16
C SER A 263 17.82 12.08 -4.76
N SER A 264 17.26 11.37 -3.77
CA SER A 264 17.80 11.35 -2.40
C SER A 264 18.59 10.09 -2.10
N PRO A 265 19.56 10.14 -1.17
CA PRO A 265 20.28 8.95 -0.74
C PRO A 265 19.36 7.88 -0.09
N PRO A 266 19.62 6.58 -0.31
CA PRO A 266 18.82 5.48 0.23
C PRO A 266 19.18 5.17 1.69
N TRP A 267 18.79 6.05 2.62
CA TRP A 267 19.13 5.90 4.05
C TRP A 267 18.57 4.63 4.70
N PHE A 268 17.44 4.13 4.20
CA PHE A 268 16.83 2.89 4.68
C PHE A 268 17.75 1.66 4.56
N LEU A 269 18.66 1.62 3.58
CA LEU A 269 19.63 0.51 3.45
C LEU A 269 20.62 0.48 4.62
N LEU A 270 21.09 1.66 5.05
CA LEU A 270 21.95 1.78 6.23
C LEU A 270 21.18 1.44 7.51
N ALA A 271 19.90 1.81 7.59
CA ALA A 271 19.03 1.44 8.70
C ALA A 271 18.79 -0.07 8.78
N ALA A 272 18.49 -0.73 7.66
CA ALA A 272 18.35 -2.18 7.58
C ALA A 272 19.65 -2.88 8.01
N ARG A 273 20.81 -2.37 7.59
CA ARG A 273 22.12 -2.85 8.04
C ARG A 273 22.31 -2.72 9.55
N LEU A 274 21.86 -1.64 10.18
CA LEU A 274 21.91 -1.52 11.66
C LEU A 274 21.06 -2.57 12.36
N VAL A 275 19.84 -2.79 11.86
CA VAL A 275 18.94 -3.82 12.40
C VAL A 275 19.57 -5.20 12.27
N ALA A 276 20.22 -5.47 11.14
CA ALA A 276 20.96 -6.71 10.90
C ALA A 276 22.21 -6.88 11.79
N GLN A 277 22.98 -5.81 12.01
CA GLN A 277 24.11 -5.80 12.93
C GLN A 277 23.69 -5.98 14.40
N ALA A 278 22.44 -5.66 14.74
CA ALA A 278 21.86 -5.94 16.04
C ALA A 278 21.37 -7.39 16.19
N GLY A 279 21.63 -8.27 15.21
CA GLY A 279 21.41 -9.72 15.29
C GLY A 279 20.12 -10.23 14.63
N HIS A 280 19.32 -9.36 14.03
CA HIS A 280 18.06 -9.75 13.37
C HIS A 280 18.27 -10.08 11.90
N ARG A 281 17.62 -11.12 11.40
CA ARG A 281 17.66 -11.47 9.96
C ARG A 281 16.70 -10.60 9.19
N VAL A 282 17.23 -9.74 8.34
CA VAL A 282 16.48 -8.77 7.55
C VAL A 282 16.50 -9.16 6.07
N LEU A 283 15.33 -9.39 5.49
CA LEU A 283 15.18 -9.53 4.04
C LEU A 283 14.66 -8.23 3.44
N LEU A 284 15.45 -7.63 2.57
CA LEU A 284 14.98 -6.57 1.68
C LEU A 284 14.50 -7.21 0.38
N HIS A 285 13.39 -6.75 -0.18
CA HIS A 285 12.99 -7.15 -1.53
C HIS A 285 12.36 -6.01 -2.30
N GLY A 286 12.52 -5.98 -3.62
CA GLY A 286 12.10 -4.84 -4.43
C GLY A 286 12.31 -5.07 -5.92
N PHE A 287 12.26 -4.01 -6.72
CA PHE A 287 12.62 -4.12 -8.13
C PHE A 287 14.09 -4.52 -8.29
N GLY A 288 14.35 -5.51 -9.13
CA GLY A 288 15.69 -5.86 -9.58
C GLY A 288 16.03 -5.17 -10.89
N HIS A 289 17.32 -4.84 -11.10
CA HIS A 289 17.89 -4.19 -12.29
C HIS A 289 17.23 -2.85 -12.73
N GLY A 290 18.01 -1.97 -13.36
CA GLY A 290 17.56 -0.62 -13.74
C GLY A 290 17.61 0.44 -12.62
N MET A 291 18.05 0.05 -11.42
CA MET A 291 18.23 0.91 -10.25
C MET A 291 19.72 1.13 -9.98
N GLY A 292 20.46 1.74 -10.92
CA GLY A 292 21.93 1.86 -10.86
C GLY A 292 22.44 2.36 -9.49
N GLN A 293 21.76 3.36 -8.91
CA GLN A 293 22.13 3.89 -7.60
C GLN A 293 21.83 2.94 -6.43
N VAL A 294 20.74 2.17 -6.48
CA VAL A 294 20.37 1.24 -5.39
C VAL A 294 21.26 -0.01 -5.42
N SER A 295 21.56 -0.55 -6.61
CA SER A 295 22.47 -1.69 -6.74
C SER A 295 23.86 -1.36 -6.20
N THR A 296 24.41 -0.21 -6.57
CA THR A 296 25.71 0.25 -6.04
C THR A 296 25.63 0.52 -4.54
N ALA A 297 24.54 1.12 -4.04
CA ALA A 297 24.34 1.33 -2.61
C ALA A 297 24.24 0.00 -1.83
N LEU A 298 23.61 -1.05 -2.38
CA LEU A 298 23.57 -2.38 -1.78
C LEU A 298 25.00 -2.96 -1.63
N GLY A 299 25.81 -2.87 -2.68
CA GLY A 299 27.22 -3.30 -2.64
C GLY A 299 28.04 -2.56 -1.60
N LEU A 300 27.94 -1.22 -1.57
CA LEU A 300 28.63 -0.38 -0.57
C LEU A 300 28.11 -0.61 0.86
N ALA A 301 26.82 -0.93 1.02
CA ALA A 301 26.27 -1.35 2.31
C ALA A 301 26.71 -2.76 2.73
N GLY A 302 27.32 -3.56 1.84
CA GLY A 302 27.61 -4.96 2.12
C GLY A 302 26.35 -5.82 2.25
N ILE A 303 25.31 -5.49 1.47
CA ILE A 303 24.06 -6.26 1.42
C ILE A 303 24.12 -7.18 0.20
N PRO A 304 24.22 -8.51 0.37
CA PRO A 304 24.26 -9.44 -0.75
C PRO A 304 22.99 -9.39 -1.58
N GLN A 305 23.14 -9.38 -2.91
CA GLN A 305 22.04 -9.50 -3.85
C GLN A 305 21.90 -10.97 -4.26
N CYS A 306 20.81 -11.60 -3.85
CA CYS A 306 20.50 -12.99 -4.16
C CYS A 306 19.72 -13.07 -5.47
N LEU A 307 19.87 -14.19 -6.19
CA LEU A 307 19.21 -14.43 -7.47
C LEU A 307 18.10 -15.48 -7.39
N SER A 308 17.88 -16.05 -6.21
CA SER A 308 16.79 -16.98 -5.92
C SER A 308 16.38 -16.92 -4.45
N MET A 309 15.17 -17.40 -4.15
CA MET A 309 14.71 -17.55 -2.76
C MET A 309 15.59 -18.51 -1.94
N GLU A 310 16.13 -19.56 -2.55
CA GLU A 310 16.99 -20.51 -1.82
C GLU A 310 18.34 -19.89 -1.47
N GLU A 311 18.98 -19.19 -2.40
CA GLU A 311 20.21 -18.44 -2.14
C GLU A 311 20.00 -17.37 -1.05
N ALA A 312 18.85 -16.69 -1.04
CA ALA A 312 18.52 -15.74 0.02
C ALA A 312 18.44 -16.42 1.39
N ARG A 313 17.83 -17.61 1.48
CA ARG A 313 17.77 -18.37 2.73
C ARG A 313 19.15 -18.81 3.22
N GLU A 314 20.00 -19.27 2.31
CA GLU A 314 21.36 -19.69 2.65
C GLU A 314 22.24 -18.50 3.07
N THR A 315 22.11 -17.38 2.36
CA THR A 315 22.74 -16.11 2.72
C THR A 315 22.29 -15.66 4.11
N LEU A 316 20.99 -15.69 4.40
CA LEU A 316 20.43 -15.28 5.70
C LEU A 316 20.81 -16.20 6.88
N ARG A 317 21.35 -17.40 6.62
CA ARG A 317 21.93 -18.27 7.65
C ARG A 317 23.36 -17.88 8.02
N SER A 318 24.14 -17.40 7.04
CA SER A 318 25.54 -17.02 7.21
C SER A 318 25.73 -15.53 7.50
N GLN A 319 24.82 -14.69 7.00
CA GLN A 319 24.75 -13.26 7.18
C GLN A 319 23.35 -12.88 7.68
N THR A 320 23.21 -11.77 8.39
CA THR A 320 21.91 -11.35 8.93
C THR A 320 21.11 -10.45 7.98
N ILE A 321 21.56 -10.26 6.73
CA ILE A 321 20.87 -9.41 5.75
C ILE A 321 21.04 -9.94 4.33
N ALA A 322 19.99 -9.81 3.52
CA ALA A 322 20.01 -10.11 2.09
C ALA A 322 19.03 -9.22 1.32
N PHE A 323 19.30 -9.01 0.04
CA PHE A 323 18.38 -8.38 -0.90
C PHE A 323 17.92 -9.38 -1.95
N LEU A 324 16.61 -9.48 -2.17
CA LEU A 324 16.00 -10.38 -3.15
C LEU A 324 15.18 -9.56 -4.18
N PRO A 325 15.58 -9.54 -5.47
CA PRO A 325 14.83 -8.83 -6.49
C PRO A 325 13.50 -9.56 -6.80
N LEU A 326 12.48 -8.81 -7.21
CA LEU A 326 11.16 -9.33 -7.57
C LEU A 326 11.24 -10.41 -8.66
N SER A 327 12.15 -10.27 -9.63
CA SER A 327 12.40 -11.30 -10.65
C SER A 327 12.86 -12.63 -10.09
N ALA A 328 13.51 -12.64 -8.91
CA ALA A 328 13.94 -13.86 -8.21
C ALA A 328 12.88 -14.41 -7.25
N ILE A 329 11.81 -13.64 -7.00
CA ILE A 329 10.62 -14.08 -6.26
C ILE A 329 9.62 -14.68 -7.24
N ASP A 330 9.22 -13.89 -8.23
CA ASP A 330 8.21 -14.26 -9.21
C ASP A 330 8.45 -13.47 -10.51
N PRO A 331 8.98 -14.13 -11.55
CA PRO A 331 9.21 -13.49 -12.85
C PRO A 331 7.93 -13.01 -13.53
N GLN A 332 6.80 -13.69 -13.32
CA GLN A 332 5.52 -13.31 -13.90
C GLN A 332 4.99 -12.03 -13.25
N LEU A 333 5.11 -11.93 -11.93
CA LEU A 333 4.78 -10.72 -11.22
C LEU A 333 5.68 -9.54 -11.62
N GLN A 334 6.98 -9.80 -11.83
CA GLN A 334 7.89 -8.80 -12.39
C GLN A 334 7.44 -8.30 -13.78
N ALA A 335 6.99 -9.21 -14.66
CA ALA A 335 6.47 -8.85 -15.98
C ALA A 335 5.19 -8.00 -15.89
N LEU A 336 4.27 -8.37 -15.00
CA LEU A 336 3.03 -7.63 -14.78
C LEU A 336 3.27 -6.22 -14.25
N VAL A 337 4.17 -6.05 -13.28
CA VAL A 337 4.53 -4.71 -12.78
C VAL A 337 5.26 -3.89 -13.85
N GLY A 338 6.01 -4.57 -14.73
CA GLY A 338 6.64 -3.98 -15.91
C GLY A 338 5.67 -3.34 -16.90
N LEU A 339 4.37 -3.69 -16.86
CA LEU A 339 3.34 -3.05 -17.70
C LEU A 339 3.17 -1.54 -17.41
N TYR A 340 3.76 -1.03 -16.32
CA TYR A 340 3.83 0.40 -16.06
C TYR A 340 4.35 1.21 -17.26
N SER A 341 5.38 0.72 -17.98
CA SER A 341 5.92 1.43 -19.15
C SER A 341 4.96 1.48 -20.34
N LEU A 342 3.99 0.57 -20.38
CA LEU A 342 2.97 0.53 -21.42
C LEU A 342 1.77 1.42 -21.06
N PHE A 343 1.37 1.42 -19.79
CA PHE A 343 0.19 2.16 -19.34
C PHE A 343 0.51 3.58 -18.85
N GLU A 344 1.76 3.86 -18.50
CA GLU A 344 2.22 5.13 -17.88
C GLU A 344 1.41 5.52 -16.63
N MET A 345 0.86 4.52 -15.93
CA MET A 345 0.06 4.67 -14.72
C MET A 345 0.37 3.57 -13.71
N ARG A 346 0.18 3.87 -12.42
CA ARG A 346 0.25 2.86 -11.36
C ARG A 346 -0.87 1.84 -11.53
N SER A 347 -0.63 0.62 -11.07
CA SER A 347 -1.63 -0.45 -11.05
C SER A 347 -1.81 -0.99 -9.62
N PRO A 348 -2.83 -1.81 -9.34
CA PRO A 348 -2.97 -2.44 -8.03
C PRO A 348 -1.76 -3.31 -7.64
N LEU A 349 -0.96 -3.73 -8.61
CA LEU A 349 0.26 -4.49 -8.39
C LEU A 349 1.28 -3.71 -7.55
N ASN A 350 1.31 -2.38 -7.67
CA ASN A 350 2.19 -1.53 -6.85
C ASN A 350 1.85 -1.56 -5.36
N LEU A 351 0.64 -1.99 -4.98
CA LEU A 351 0.24 -2.20 -3.58
C LEU A 351 0.55 -3.64 -3.17
N LEU A 352 0.23 -4.60 -4.03
CA LEU A 352 0.45 -6.02 -3.77
C LEU A 352 1.90 -6.37 -3.51
N VAL A 353 2.84 -5.80 -4.25
CA VAL A 353 4.25 -6.20 -4.17
C VAL A 353 4.85 -6.00 -2.77
N HIS A 354 4.30 -5.08 -1.99
CA HIS A 354 4.68 -4.85 -0.59
C HIS A 354 4.23 -5.95 0.36
N LEU A 355 3.27 -6.80 -0.03
CA LEU A 355 2.70 -7.86 0.80
C LEU A 355 3.13 -9.25 0.36
N ILE A 356 4.19 -9.38 -0.45
CA ILE A 356 4.65 -10.71 -0.89
C ILE A 356 5.29 -11.47 0.28
N ASN A 357 6.16 -10.85 1.07
CA ASN A 357 6.90 -11.48 2.19
C ASN A 357 7.39 -12.91 1.86
N PRO A 358 8.31 -13.03 0.88
CA PRO A 358 8.59 -14.31 0.20
C PRO A 358 9.17 -15.37 1.14
N LEU A 359 9.92 -14.97 2.16
CA LEU A 359 10.50 -15.92 3.14
C LEU A 359 9.68 -16.03 4.44
N GLY A 360 8.48 -15.45 4.47
CA GLY A 360 7.53 -15.65 5.56
C GLY A 360 8.02 -15.11 6.91
N ALA A 361 8.59 -13.91 6.93
CA ALA A 361 8.95 -13.23 8.15
C ALA A 361 7.71 -12.98 9.03
N PRO A 362 7.82 -13.04 10.37
CA PRO A 362 6.72 -12.73 11.28
C PRO A 362 6.41 -11.23 11.39
N ALA A 363 7.30 -10.36 10.91
CA ALA A 363 7.13 -8.92 10.88
C ALA A 363 7.49 -8.35 9.52
N SER A 364 6.67 -7.40 9.02
CA SER A 364 6.98 -6.62 7.82
C SER A 364 6.90 -5.12 8.06
N LEU A 365 7.85 -4.36 7.49
CA LEU A 365 7.91 -2.90 7.57
C LEU A 365 7.71 -2.27 6.18
N LEU A 366 6.53 -1.70 5.96
CA LEU A 366 6.10 -1.13 4.69
C LEU A 366 6.24 0.39 4.66
N GLY A 367 6.69 0.91 3.52
CA GLY A 367 6.52 2.32 3.18
C GLY A 367 5.40 2.49 2.19
N VAL A 368 4.47 3.38 2.49
CA VAL A 368 3.30 3.65 1.66
C VAL A 368 3.26 5.11 1.25
N ALA A 369 3.05 5.37 -0.04
CA ALA A 369 3.08 6.72 -0.60
C ALA A 369 1.90 7.61 -0.14
N THR A 370 0.76 7.01 0.22
CA THR A 370 -0.45 7.75 0.60
C THR A 370 -0.98 7.32 1.96
N ALA A 371 -1.65 8.23 2.67
CA ALA A 371 -2.26 7.92 3.97
C ALA A 371 -3.37 6.86 3.85
N SER A 372 -4.12 6.86 2.75
CA SER A 372 -5.21 5.90 2.50
C SER A 372 -4.73 4.48 2.19
N SER A 373 -3.58 4.33 1.52
CA SER A 373 -3.03 3.00 1.19
C SER A 373 -2.49 2.28 2.42
N ARG A 374 -2.10 3.00 3.47
CA ARG A 374 -1.68 2.42 4.74
C ARG A 374 -2.70 1.47 5.35
N HIS A 375 -3.93 1.95 5.55
CA HIS A 375 -4.98 1.18 6.21
C HIS A 375 -5.36 0.00 5.32
N LEU A 376 -5.39 0.22 4.00
CA LEU A 376 -5.61 -0.84 3.03
C LEU A 376 -4.59 -2.00 3.16
N HIS A 377 -3.29 -1.73 3.29
CA HIS A 377 -2.28 -2.78 3.51
C HIS A 377 -2.47 -3.49 4.85
N ARG A 378 -2.74 -2.73 5.93
CA ARG A 378 -2.99 -3.29 7.27
C ARG A 378 -4.20 -4.22 7.25
N ASP A 379 -5.30 -3.77 6.66
CA ASP A 379 -6.56 -4.50 6.66
C ASP A 379 -6.44 -5.76 5.79
N ALA A 380 -5.79 -5.69 4.61
CA ALA A 380 -5.49 -6.88 3.80
C ALA A 380 -4.56 -7.87 4.51
N ALA A 381 -3.52 -7.37 5.21
CA ALA A 381 -2.62 -8.21 6.00
C ALA A 381 -3.35 -8.91 7.17
N ALA A 382 -4.30 -8.23 7.82
CA ALA A 382 -5.13 -8.80 8.87
C ALA A 382 -6.01 -9.95 8.34
N MET A 383 -6.62 -9.77 7.16
CA MET A 383 -7.40 -10.84 6.49
C MET A 383 -6.55 -12.07 6.14
N LEU A 384 -5.27 -11.86 5.82
CA LEU A 384 -4.30 -12.91 5.51
C LEU A 384 -3.65 -13.53 6.76
N GLY A 385 -4.03 -13.09 7.97
CA GLY A 385 -3.50 -13.61 9.23
C GLY A 385 -2.04 -13.22 9.48
N TRP A 386 -1.62 -12.03 9.06
CA TRP A 386 -0.24 -11.58 9.26
C TRP A 386 0.04 -11.33 10.75
N PRO A 387 1.12 -11.90 11.32
CA PRO A 387 1.39 -11.73 12.75
C PRO A 387 1.69 -10.27 13.09
N ARG A 388 2.56 -9.60 12.32
CA ARG A 388 2.88 -8.19 12.52
C ARG A 388 3.12 -7.46 11.21
N LEU A 389 2.53 -6.28 11.10
CA LEU A 389 2.72 -5.34 10.01
C LEU A 389 2.91 -3.94 10.59
N MET A 390 3.87 -3.19 10.08
CA MET A 390 3.97 -1.76 10.29
C MET A 390 4.03 -1.04 8.95
N ALA A 391 3.10 -0.12 8.71
CA ALA A 391 3.09 0.72 7.53
C ALA A 391 3.30 2.19 7.93
N VAL A 392 4.41 2.77 7.45
CA VAL A 392 4.74 4.19 7.60
C VAL A 392 4.44 4.94 6.31
N THR A 393 3.79 6.10 6.43
CA THR A 393 3.56 6.97 5.27
C THR A 393 4.84 7.72 5.02
N THR A 394 5.40 7.50 3.83
CA THR A 394 6.57 8.22 3.35
C THR A 394 6.23 8.77 1.99
N ASN A 395 7.07 9.61 1.42
CA ASN A 395 6.88 10.07 0.05
C ASN A 395 7.20 8.99 -1.00
N ARG A 396 7.44 7.73 -0.58
CA ARG A 396 8.02 6.67 -1.41
C ARG A 396 7.49 5.29 -1.04
N ASP A 397 7.60 4.38 -2.00
CA ASP A 397 7.29 2.94 -1.83
C ASP A 397 8.45 2.20 -1.12
N VAL A 398 8.97 2.80 -0.04
CA VAL A 398 9.94 2.20 0.90
C VAL A 398 9.76 2.79 2.29
N ALA A 399 9.89 1.95 3.32
CA ALA A 399 9.84 2.44 4.69
C ALA A 399 11.13 3.19 5.02
N GLN A 400 10.99 4.49 5.23
CA GLN A 400 12.04 5.39 5.70
C GLN A 400 11.42 6.45 6.60
N ALA A 401 11.99 6.63 7.78
CA ALA A 401 11.50 7.62 8.72
C ALA A 401 11.73 9.05 8.19
N THR A 402 10.83 9.95 8.56
CA THR A 402 10.95 11.39 8.33
C THR A 402 10.97 12.10 9.70
N PRO A 403 12.05 11.98 10.49
CA PRO A 403 12.04 12.35 11.91
C PRO A 403 11.69 13.81 12.19
N PHE A 404 11.86 14.71 11.22
CA PHE A 404 11.54 16.14 11.31
C PHE A 404 10.07 16.47 10.95
N ARG A 405 9.25 15.44 10.68
CA ARG A 405 7.81 15.53 10.48
C ARG A 405 7.14 14.48 11.37
N ALA A 406 5.93 14.77 11.83
CA ALA A 406 5.18 13.79 12.61
C ALA A 406 4.87 12.58 11.72
N MET A 407 5.29 11.39 12.15
CA MET A 407 5.03 10.16 11.42
C MET A 407 3.83 9.48 12.05
N ARG A 408 2.77 9.31 11.27
CA ARG A 408 1.74 8.35 11.64
C ARG A 408 2.32 6.97 11.32
N LEU A 409 1.92 5.92 12.03
CA LEU A 409 2.18 4.52 11.70
C LEU A 409 0.86 3.75 11.80
N ALA A 410 0.53 2.87 10.85
CA ALA A 410 -0.48 1.85 11.08
C ALA A 410 0.23 0.55 11.41
N CYS A 411 -0.14 -0.02 12.52
CA CYS A 411 0.40 -1.25 13.03
C CYS A 411 -0.69 -2.32 13.05
N LEU A 412 -0.28 -3.56 12.85
CA LEU A 412 -1.04 -4.78 13.11
C LEU A 412 -0.20 -5.64 14.05
N THR A 413 -0.82 -6.16 15.10
CA THR A 413 -0.23 -7.21 15.95
C THR A 413 -1.31 -8.26 16.19
N GLY A 414 -1.10 -9.48 15.67
CA GLY A 414 -2.14 -10.48 15.54
C GLY A 414 -3.28 -9.94 14.66
N ASN A 415 -4.48 -9.84 15.23
CA ASN A 415 -5.65 -9.28 14.55
C ASN A 415 -6.05 -7.89 15.09
N GLU A 416 -5.16 -7.24 15.83
CA GLU A 416 -5.43 -5.97 16.49
C GLU A 416 -4.78 -4.81 15.71
N PRO A 417 -5.58 -4.01 14.97
CA PRO A 417 -5.08 -2.82 14.30
C PRO A 417 -4.84 -1.69 15.33
N ARG A 418 -3.73 -0.97 15.18
CA ARG A 418 -3.40 0.17 16.04
C ARG A 418 -2.73 1.27 15.22
N ASP A 419 -3.14 2.52 15.46
CA ASP A 419 -2.43 3.66 14.91
C ASP A 419 -1.52 4.28 15.97
N VAL A 420 -0.28 4.56 15.58
CA VAL A 420 0.73 5.18 16.45
C VAL A 420 1.18 6.49 15.81
N VAL A 421 1.33 7.54 16.60
CA VAL A 421 1.89 8.81 16.13
C VAL A 421 3.24 9.01 16.79
N VAL A 422 4.28 9.12 15.97
CA VAL A 422 5.63 9.49 16.38
C VAL A 422 5.79 10.99 16.16
N PRO A 423 6.04 11.79 17.22
CA PRO A 423 6.19 13.24 17.09
C PRO A 423 7.44 13.61 16.30
N ALA A 424 7.40 14.77 15.65
CA ALA A 424 8.57 15.33 14.98
C ALA A 424 9.62 15.76 16.02
N ILE A 425 10.89 15.53 15.72
CA ILE A 425 12.01 16.13 16.46
C ILE A 425 12.40 17.47 15.83
N GLN A 426 12.99 18.34 16.64
CA GLN A 426 13.50 19.61 16.16
C GLN A 426 14.68 19.41 15.22
N GLU A 427 14.63 20.07 14.06
CA GLU A 427 15.73 20.06 13.10
C GLU A 427 16.89 20.95 13.59
N SER A 428 18.10 20.40 13.57
CA SER A 428 19.34 21.14 13.84
C SER A 428 19.49 22.28 12.82
N ARG A 429 19.72 23.51 13.29
CA ARG A 429 19.90 24.69 12.41
C ARG A 429 21.27 24.71 11.74
N VAL A 430 22.19 23.82 12.13
CA VAL A 430 23.50 23.68 11.51
C VAL A 430 23.28 23.10 10.12
N ARG A 431 23.43 23.92 9.07
CA ARG A 431 23.44 23.43 7.70
C ARG A 431 24.62 22.46 7.59
N SER A 432 24.33 21.17 7.38
CA SER A 432 25.36 20.21 6.97
C SER A 432 26.18 20.83 5.86
N GLY A 433 27.51 20.77 6.00
CA GLY A 433 28.46 21.41 5.11
C GLY A 433 28.14 21.13 3.64
N SER A 434 28.46 22.11 2.80
CA SER A 434 28.31 22.03 1.35
C SER A 434 28.71 20.63 0.83
N ARG A 435 27.91 20.07 -0.08
CA ARG A 435 28.19 18.81 -0.82
C ARG A 435 29.45 18.90 -1.69
N THR A 436 30.36 19.82 -1.42
CA THR A 436 31.53 20.11 -2.23
C THR A 436 32.47 18.92 -2.22
N GLY A 437 32.60 18.26 -3.37
CA GLY A 437 33.62 17.26 -3.63
C GLY A 437 33.18 15.80 -3.53
N PHE A 438 31.92 15.49 -3.19
CA PHE A 438 31.41 14.12 -3.15
C PHE A 438 30.26 13.90 -4.15
N SER A 439 30.28 12.77 -4.84
CA SER A 439 29.08 12.23 -5.49
C SER A 439 28.02 11.86 -4.45
N SER A 440 26.75 11.74 -4.88
CA SER A 440 25.64 11.36 -3.98
C SER A 440 25.88 10.05 -3.23
N LEU A 441 26.58 9.08 -3.85
CA LEU A 441 26.91 7.79 -3.25
C LEU A 441 28.10 7.87 -2.29
N GLU A 442 29.15 8.63 -2.63
CA GLU A 442 30.29 8.84 -1.72
C GLU A 442 29.88 9.58 -0.46
N TYR A 443 29.01 10.59 -0.59
CA TYR A 443 28.42 11.28 0.55
C TYR A 443 27.60 10.31 1.42
N TRP A 444 26.73 9.50 0.80
CA TRP A 444 25.91 8.52 1.51
C TRP A 444 26.76 7.49 2.26
N HIS A 445 27.78 6.94 1.62
CA HIS A 445 28.71 5.99 2.25
C HIS A 445 29.61 6.67 3.29
N GLY A 446 30.01 7.93 3.04
CA GLY A 446 30.79 8.74 3.97
C GLY A 446 30.08 9.00 5.30
N VAL A 447 28.75 9.15 5.28
CA VAL A 447 27.94 9.23 6.51
C VAL A 447 28.01 7.93 7.30
N TRP A 448 27.97 6.76 6.64
CA TRP A 448 28.12 5.47 7.31
C TRP A 448 29.48 5.31 7.98
N THR A 449 30.56 5.57 7.24
CA THR A 449 31.95 5.42 7.72
C THR A 449 32.36 6.50 8.72
N GLY A 450 31.59 7.57 8.84
CA GLY A 450 31.92 8.72 9.68
C GLY A 450 32.88 9.72 9.03
N ALA A 451 33.27 9.51 7.77
CA ALA A 451 34.04 10.46 6.97
C ALA A 451 33.26 11.76 6.71
N VAL A 452 31.94 11.67 6.66
CA VAL A 452 31.02 12.82 6.56
C VAL A 452 30.17 12.87 7.82
N ARG A 453 30.17 14.02 8.50
CA ARG A 453 29.28 14.28 9.63
C ARG A 453 28.04 15.00 9.15
N ASP A 454 26.90 14.32 9.26
CA ASP A 454 25.59 14.87 8.93
C ASP A 454 24.56 14.41 9.96
N GLU A 455 24.14 15.33 10.83
CA GLU A 455 23.18 15.05 11.90
C GLU A 455 21.80 14.71 11.34
N ARG A 456 21.41 15.34 10.23
CA ARG A 456 20.09 15.13 9.59
C ARG A 456 20.00 13.72 8.98
N ALA A 457 21.05 13.30 8.29
CA ALA A 457 21.18 11.95 7.75
C ALA A 457 21.23 10.92 8.88
N THR A 458 22.04 11.17 9.91
CA THR A 458 22.15 10.29 11.08
C THR A 458 20.80 10.09 11.77
N ALA A 459 20.07 11.17 12.05
CA ALA A 459 18.73 11.11 12.64
C ALA A 459 17.75 10.31 11.76
N THR A 460 17.84 10.47 10.43
CA THR A 460 17.00 9.71 9.49
C THR A 460 17.32 8.21 9.55
N ILE A 461 18.60 7.83 9.56
CA ILE A 461 19.04 6.43 9.64
C ILE A 461 18.60 5.81 10.97
N VAL A 462 18.86 6.49 12.10
CA VAL A 462 18.53 6.01 13.45
C VAL A 462 17.02 5.88 13.63
N ALA A 463 16.24 6.89 13.24
CA ALA A 463 14.78 6.81 13.32
C ALA A 463 14.21 5.70 12.42
N THR A 464 14.79 5.48 11.23
CA THR A 464 14.37 4.39 10.34
C THR A 464 14.69 3.02 10.95
N ALA A 465 15.86 2.85 11.58
CA ALA A 465 16.20 1.61 12.27
C ALA A 465 15.32 1.37 13.51
N ALA A 466 14.91 2.43 14.21
CA ALA A 466 13.95 2.36 15.30
C ALA A 466 12.60 1.78 14.84
N LEU A 467 12.10 2.19 13.67
CA LEU A 467 10.90 1.59 13.08
C LEU A 467 11.10 0.09 12.77
N GLY A 468 12.29 -0.30 12.31
CA GLY A 468 12.66 -1.70 12.12
C GLY A 468 12.59 -2.51 13.42
N PHE A 469 13.15 -2.01 14.51
CA PHE A 469 13.05 -2.65 15.82
C PHE A 469 11.61 -2.72 16.32
N MET A 470 10.82 -1.65 16.18
CA MET A 470 9.41 -1.67 16.55
C MET A 470 8.60 -2.67 15.72
N ALA A 471 8.91 -2.84 14.44
CA ALA A 471 8.25 -3.86 13.61
C ALA A 471 8.57 -5.28 14.12
N ILE A 472 9.83 -5.55 14.50
CA ILE A 472 10.30 -6.85 15.00
C ILE A 472 9.86 -7.14 16.43
N ASP A 473 9.70 -6.15 17.29
CA ASP A 473 9.35 -6.36 18.70
C ASP A 473 7.83 -6.13 18.93
N GLY A 474 7.15 -5.49 17.97
CA GLY A 474 5.70 -5.27 17.99
C GLY A 474 5.27 -4.09 18.86
N SER A 475 3.97 -4.02 19.15
CA SER A 475 3.35 -2.87 19.81
C SER A 475 3.75 -2.65 21.29
N GLU A 476 4.50 -3.59 21.85
CA GLU A 476 5.03 -3.55 23.21
C GLU A 476 6.26 -2.64 23.35
N LEU A 477 6.98 -2.34 22.26
CA LEU A 477 8.17 -1.50 22.29
C LEU A 477 7.83 -0.03 21.98
N PRO A 478 7.92 0.90 22.96
CA PRO A 478 7.73 2.32 22.70
C PRO A 478 8.79 2.87 21.74
N TYR A 479 8.42 3.87 20.93
CA TYR A 479 9.35 4.47 19.96
C TYR A 479 10.63 5.01 20.62
N GLU A 480 10.54 5.59 21.81
CA GLU A 480 11.71 6.13 22.53
C GLU A 480 12.74 5.03 22.87
N GLU A 481 12.26 3.87 23.28
CA GLU A 481 13.11 2.72 23.59
C GLU A 481 13.73 2.13 22.32
N ALA A 482 12.93 1.97 21.27
CA ALA A 482 13.41 1.55 19.95
C ALA A 482 14.46 2.53 19.37
N HIS A 483 14.24 3.83 19.54
CA HIS A 483 15.18 4.88 19.15
C HIS A 483 16.46 4.82 19.97
N GLY A 484 16.37 4.57 21.28
CA GLY A 484 17.53 4.34 22.14
C GLY A 484 18.36 3.13 21.70
N ARG A 485 17.71 2.02 21.34
CA ARG A 485 18.36 0.82 20.77
C ARG A 485 19.04 1.13 19.43
N ALA A 486 18.35 1.83 18.52
CA ALA A 486 18.90 2.25 17.23
C ALA A 486 20.10 3.21 17.39
N SER A 487 20.05 4.10 18.37
CA SER A 487 21.13 5.04 18.66
C SER A 487 22.38 4.31 19.18
N LYS A 488 22.19 3.34 20.09
CA LYS A 488 23.28 2.45 20.54
C LYS A 488 23.88 1.63 19.38
N ALA A 489 23.03 1.06 18.53
CA ALA A 489 23.46 0.32 17.35
C ALA A 489 24.25 1.21 16.38
N TRP A 490 23.84 2.46 16.17
CA TRP A 490 24.58 3.42 15.36
C TRP A 490 25.97 3.73 15.93
N THR A 491 26.09 3.97 17.23
CA THR A 491 27.39 4.24 17.86
C THR A 491 28.32 3.01 17.83
N GLY A 492 27.76 1.81 17.98
CA GLY A 492 28.50 0.54 17.92
C GLY A 492 28.65 -0.07 16.51
N ARG A 493 28.23 0.64 15.45
CA ARG A 493 28.13 0.08 14.10
C ARG A 493 29.50 -0.35 13.55
N THR A 494 29.51 -1.45 12.81
CA THR A 494 30.71 -1.85 12.06
C THR A 494 30.84 -1.02 10.78
N MET A 495 31.90 -0.23 10.69
CA MET A 495 32.11 0.73 9.59
C MET A 495 32.67 0.10 8.29
N LYS A 496 33.26 -1.10 8.34
CA LYS A 496 33.74 -1.83 7.15
C LYS A 496 32.64 -2.75 6.60
N ALA A 497 32.51 -2.85 5.28
CA ALA A 497 31.82 -3.99 4.65
C ALA A 497 32.73 -5.22 4.86
N GLY A 498 32.16 -6.29 5.44
CA GLY A 498 32.87 -7.54 5.66
C GLY A 498 33.09 -8.31 4.37
#